data_AF-T0Y4N5-F1
#
_entry.id   AF-T0Y4N5-F1
#
_cell.length_a   1.000
_cell.length_b   1.000
_cell.length_c   1.000
_cell.angle_alpha   90.00
_cell.angle_beta   90.00
_cell.angle_gamma   90.00
#
_symmetry.space_group_name_H-M   'P 1'
#
loop_
_entity.id
_entity.type
_entity.pdbx_description
1 polymer ?
#
loop_
_entity_poly.entity_id
_entity_poly.type
_entity_poly.pdbx_seq_one_letter_code
_entity_poly.pdbx_strand_id
1 'polypeptide(L)'
;YFGNGDEFQMAFNFPLMPRMFISLAKESSFPLINIINQTFPTPDDCDWAIFLRNHDELTLEMVTDEERDIMYKEYAKLPKMRLNLGIRRRLAPLADNDRATLELLNALMLSLPGTPIIYVRDEIGMGDNVYLGDRNGVRTPMQWSYDRNAGFSTADNEQLYSPV
;
A
#
# COMPACT_ATOMS: atom_id res chain seq x y z
N TYR A 1 4.55 -4.70 21.06
CA TYR A 1 4.46 -3.39 20.36
C TYR A 1 3.87 -2.37 21.28
N PHE A 2 2.67 -2.60 21.83
CA PHE A 2 2.05 -1.65 22.75
C PHE A 2 2.32 -1.94 24.23
N GLY A 3 2.85 -3.12 24.58
CA GLY A 3 2.98 -3.54 25.98
C GLY A 3 1.64 -3.40 26.72
N ASN A 4 1.68 -2.76 27.89
CA ASN A 4 0.48 -2.30 28.62
C ASN A 4 0.27 -0.79 28.49
N GLY A 5 0.67 -0.19 27.36
CA GLY A 5 0.71 1.26 27.14
C GLY A 5 2.06 1.90 27.45
N ASP A 6 3.11 1.09 27.63
CA ASP A 6 4.44 1.50 28.11
C ASP A 6 5.58 1.26 27.09
N GLU A 7 5.25 0.81 25.88
CA GLU A 7 6.19 0.64 24.76
C GLU A 7 5.99 1.75 23.71
N PHE A 8 5.51 1.41 22.52
CA PHE A 8 5.23 2.38 21.45
C PHE A 8 3.81 2.92 21.56
N GLN A 9 3.62 4.21 21.24
CA GLN A 9 2.29 4.82 21.15
C GLN A 9 1.57 4.40 19.87
N MET A 10 2.32 4.18 18.78
CA MET A 10 1.74 3.82 17.49
C MET A 10 2.51 2.68 16.83
N ALA A 11 1.77 1.80 16.17
CA ALA A 11 2.33 0.74 15.33
C ALA A 11 1.56 0.65 14.01
N PHE A 12 2.24 0.25 12.94
CA PHE A 12 1.59 -0.02 11.66
C PHE A 12 0.74 -1.29 11.75
N ASN A 13 -0.52 -1.20 11.30
CA ASN A 13 -1.39 -2.37 11.22
C ASN A 13 -1.11 -3.19 9.94
N PHE A 14 0.08 -3.80 9.89
CA PHE A 14 0.50 -4.69 8.80
C PHE A 14 -0.43 -5.90 8.57
N PRO A 15 -1.02 -6.53 9.61
CA PRO A 15 -1.94 -7.64 9.36
C PRO A 15 -3.20 -7.20 8.61
N LEU A 16 -3.72 -6.00 8.87
CA LEU A 16 -4.92 -5.44 8.24
C LEU A 16 -4.72 -5.14 6.74
N MET A 17 -3.58 -4.55 6.38
CA MET A 17 -3.34 -4.02 5.03
C MET A 17 -3.57 -5.05 3.91
N PRO A 18 -2.96 -6.26 3.92
CA PRO A 18 -3.21 -7.27 2.88
C PRO A 18 -4.66 -7.76 2.85
N ARG A 19 -5.35 -7.78 4.00
CA ARG A 19 -6.74 -8.27 4.07
C ARG A 19 -7.74 -7.32 3.43
N MET A 20 -7.45 -6.03 3.34
CA MET A 20 -8.26 -5.10 2.53
C MET A 20 -8.26 -5.52 1.05
N PHE A 21 -7.09 -5.86 0.51
CA PHE A 21 -6.96 -6.34 -0.87
C PHE A 21 -7.51 -7.76 -1.05
N ILE A 22 -7.25 -8.68 -0.12
CA ILE A 22 -7.82 -10.04 -0.19
C ILE A 22 -9.34 -10.01 -0.13
N SER A 23 -9.93 -9.15 0.72
CA SER A 23 -11.38 -8.96 0.78
C SER A 23 -11.97 -8.45 -0.53
N LEU A 24 -11.27 -7.54 -1.20
CA LEU A 24 -11.66 -7.07 -2.52
C LEU A 24 -11.58 -8.21 -3.56
N ALA A 25 -10.46 -8.94 -3.61
CA ALA A 25 -10.27 -10.06 -4.53
C ALA A 25 -11.27 -11.22 -4.32
N LYS A 26 -11.67 -11.48 -3.06
CA LYS A 26 -12.65 -12.52 -2.71
C LYS A 26 -14.10 -12.02 -2.76
N GLU A 27 -14.33 -10.74 -3.04
CA GLU A 27 -15.65 -10.08 -2.93
C GLU A 27 -16.33 -10.39 -1.58
N SER A 28 -15.54 -10.41 -0.50
CA SER A 28 -15.99 -10.87 0.82
C SER A 28 -15.38 -10.02 1.92
N SER A 29 -16.21 -9.51 2.82
CA SER A 29 -15.75 -8.77 4.00
C SER A 29 -15.15 -9.68 5.09
N PHE A 30 -15.26 -10.99 4.96
CA PHE A 30 -14.83 -11.94 5.99
C PHE A 30 -13.34 -11.82 6.38
N PRO A 31 -12.36 -11.77 5.46
CA PRO A 31 -10.95 -11.57 5.80
C PRO A 31 -10.71 -10.29 6.60
N LEU A 32 -11.36 -9.19 6.20
CA LEU A 32 -11.27 -7.89 6.85
C LEU A 32 -11.86 -7.91 8.27
N ILE A 33 -13.08 -8.41 8.45
CA ILE A 33 -13.74 -8.49 9.76
C ILE A 33 -12.93 -9.38 10.72
N ASN A 34 -12.44 -10.52 10.22
CA ASN A 34 -11.68 -11.45 11.04
C ASN A 34 -10.40 -10.82 11.58
N ILE A 35 -9.64 -10.09 10.74
CA ILE A 35 -8.39 -9.46 11.19
C ILE A 35 -8.64 -8.25 12.09
N ILE A 36 -9.73 -7.49 11.87
CA ILE A 36 -10.11 -6.37 12.73
C ILE A 36 -10.35 -6.88 14.16
N ASN A 37 -11.14 -7.94 14.31
CA ASN A 37 -11.45 -8.51 15.63
C ASN A 37 -10.21 -9.03 16.37
N GLN A 38 -9.14 -9.38 15.65
CA GLN A 38 -7.90 -9.88 16.24
C GLN A 38 -6.90 -8.76 16.59
N THR A 39 -6.94 -7.63 15.87
CA THR A 39 -5.87 -6.61 15.95
C THR A 39 -6.28 -5.33 16.66
N PHE A 40 -7.56 -4.96 16.66
CA PHE A 40 -7.99 -3.62 17.10
C PHE A 40 -7.97 -3.37 18.62
N PRO A 41 -8.18 -4.36 19.51
CA PRO A 41 -8.02 -4.13 20.94
C PRO A 41 -6.60 -3.62 21.27
N THR A 42 -6.51 -2.39 21.80
CA THR A 42 -5.26 -1.69 22.15
C THR A 42 -5.40 -1.00 23.51
N PRO A 43 -4.30 -0.69 24.21
CA PRO A 43 -4.34 0.17 25.40
C PRO A 43 -4.88 1.58 25.07
N ASP A 44 -5.47 2.26 26.05
CA ASP A 44 -6.19 3.54 25.86
C ASP A 44 -5.34 4.67 25.22
N ASP A 45 -4.03 4.69 25.49
CA ASP A 45 -3.09 5.70 24.99
C ASP A 45 -2.32 5.25 23.72
N CYS A 46 -2.73 4.13 23.10
CA CYS A 46 -2.10 3.57 21.91
C CYS A 46 -3.04 3.60 20.70
N ASP A 47 -2.47 3.70 19.49
CA ASP A 47 -3.26 3.69 18.27
C ASP A 47 -2.59 2.96 17.09
N TRP A 48 -3.41 2.49 16.15
CA TRP A 48 -2.93 1.86 14.93
C TRP A 48 -2.70 2.88 13.82
N ALA A 49 -1.57 2.77 13.13
CA ALA A 49 -1.33 3.42 11.86
C ALA A 49 -1.90 2.56 10.72
N ILE A 50 -2.95 3.04 10.05
CA ILE A 50 -3.63 2.34 8.94
C ILE A 50 -3.11 2.91 7.61
N PHE A 51 -2.78 2.05 6.67
CA PHE A 51 -2.25 2.44 5.38
C PHE A 51 -2.64 1.43 4.30
N LEU A 52 -2.70 1.90 3.05
CA LEU A 52 -2.95 1.03 1.89
C LEU A 52 -1.64 0.60 1.21
N ARG A 53 -0.70 1.54 1.05
CA ARG A 53 0.62 1.34 0.45
C ARG A 53 1.66 2.20 1.16
N ASN A 54 2.92 1.92 0.89
CA ASN A 54 4.07 2.67 1.39
C ASN A 54 5.21 2.61 0.36
N HIS A 55 6.42 2.98 0.80
CA HIS A 55 7.61 3.01 -0.04
C HIS A 55 8.22 1.63 -0.34
N ASP A 56 7.69 0.56 0.22
CA ASP A 56 8.13 -0.83 0.00
C ASP A 56 7.13 -1.59 -0.88
N GLU A 57 7.42 -2.86 -1.15
CA GLU A 57 6.45 -3.79 -1.69
C GLU A 57 5.25 -3.98 -0.74
N LEU A 58 4.11 -4.35 -1.30
CA LEU A 58 2.99 -4.87 -0.52
C LEU A 58 3.44 -6.22 0.05
N THR A 59 3.87 -6.22 1.31
CA THR A 59 4.36 -7.42 2.00
C THR A 59 3.24 -8.43 2.24
N LEU A 60 3.56 -9.69 1.99
CA LEU A 60 2.73 -10.88 2.15
C LEU A 60 3.42 -11.90 3.08
N GLU A 61 4.23 -11.42 4.02
CA GLU A 61 4.91 -12.27 5.00
C GLU A 61 3.94 -12.78 6.08
N MET A 62 2.97 -11.96 6.49
CA MET A 62 2.01 -12.26 7.56
C MET A 62 0.66 -12.78 7.04
N VAL A 63 0.64 -13.36 5.84
CA VAL A 63 -0.55 -14.01 5.24
C VAL A 63 -0.33 -15.51 5.09
N THR A 64 -1.42 -16.27 5.01
CA THR A 64 -1.32 -17.71 4.74
C THR A 64 -0.84 -17.96 3.31
N ASP A 65 -0.39 -19.18 3.02
CA ASP A 65 0.05 -19.55 1.67
C ASP A 65 -1.08 -19.41 0.64
N GLU A 66 -2.31 -19.78 1.01
CA GLU A 66 -3.50 -19.61 0.16
C GLU A 66 -3.81 -18.12 -0.13
N GLU A 67 -3.77 -17.29 0.90
CA GLU A 67 -3.96 -15.84 0.76
C GLU A 67 -2.88 -15.22 -0.14
N ARG A 68 -1.63 -15.68 0.01
CA ARG A 68 -0.50 -15.23 -0.81
C ARG A 68 -0.69 -15.60 -2.28
N ASP A 69 -1.17 -16.81 -2.56
CA ASP A 69 -1.44 -17.25 -3.93
C ASP A 69 -2.56 -16.44 -4.59
N ILE A 70 -3.62 -16.11 -3.85
CA ILE A 70 -4.69 -15.20 -4.31
C ILE A 70 -4.09 -13.83 -4.65
N MET A 71 -3.31 -13.26 -3.72
CA MET A 71 -2.70 -11.95 -3.93
C MET A 71 -1.78 -11.92 -5.15
N TYR A 72 -0.97 -12.96 -5.35
CA TYR A 72 -0.10 -13.06 -6.52
C TYR A 72 -0.86 -13.24 -7.83
N LYS A 73 -1.96 -14.01 -7.81
CA LYS A 73 -2.78 -14.24 -8.99
C LYS A 73 -3.49 -12.97 -9.44
N GLU A 74 -4.11 -12.26 -8.50
CA GLU A 74 -4.93 -11.08 -8.82
C GLU A 74 -4.09 -9.83 -9.05
N TYR A 75 -3.10 -9.57 -8.20
CA TYR A 75 -2.40 -8.29 -8.16
C TYR A 75 -0.99 -8.29 -8.77
N ALA A 76 -0.40 -9.48 -9.00
CA ALA A 76 0.94 -9.65 -9.56
C ALA A 76 0.94 -10.57 -10.81
N LYS A 77 0.14 -10.17 -11.82
CA LYS A 77 -0.05 -10.85 -13.10
C LYS A 77 1.27 -11.09 -13.87
N LEU A 78 2.26 -10.21 -13.72
CA LEU A 78 3.61 -10.39 -14.25
C LEU A 78 4.58 -10.83 -13.15
N PRO A 79 5.48 -11.81 -13.39
CA PRO A 79 6.48 -12.22 -12.41
C PRO A 79 7.35 -11.06 -11.89
N LYS A 80 7.62 -10.06 -12.74
CA LYS A 80 8.40 -8.88 -12.39
C LYS A 80 7.71 -7.95 -11.38
N MET A 81 6.40 -8.06 -11.19
CA MET A 81 5.66 -7.33 -10.15
C MET A 81 5.93 -7.87 -8.74
N ARG A 82 6.49 -9.09 -8.63
CA ARG A 82 6.83 -9.71 -7.35
C ARG A 82 8.23 -9.31 -6.92
N LEU A 83 8.43 -9.16 -5.62
CA LEU A 83 9.72 -8.92 -4.98
C LEU A 83 9.65 -9.50 -3.57
N ASN A 84 10.69 -10.24 -3.15
CA ASN A 84 10.69 -10.97 -1.87
C ASN A 84 9.39 -11.78 -1.70
N LEU A 85 8.75 -11.67 -0.52
CA LEU A 85 7.41 -12.18 -0.25
C LEU A 85 6.39 -11.04 -0.39
N GLY A 86 6.31 -10.38 -1.55
CA GLY A 86 5.40 -9.27 -1.75
C GLY A 86 5.25 -8.78 -3.20
N ILE A 87 4.49 -7.69 -3.36
CA ILE A 87 4.10 -7.11 -4.65
C ILE A 87 4.55 -5.65 -4.73
N ARG A 88 5.52 -5.34 -5.60
CA ARG A 88 6.12 -3.99 -5.74
C ARG A 88 5.36 -3.09 -6.71
N ARG A 89 4.07 -2.86 -6.43
CA ARG A 89 3.17 -2.00 -7.21
C ARG A 89 2.58 -0.87 -6.36
N ARG A 90 2.17 0.22 -7.00
CA ARG A 90 1.43 1.33 -6.39
C ARG A 90 -0.06 1.04 -6.25
N LEU A 91 -0.76 1.86 -5.47
CA LEU A 91 -2.18 1.69 -5.20
C LEU A 91 -3.04 1.76 -6.47
N ALA A 92 -2.87 2.81 -7.29
CA ALA A 92 -3.64 2.97 -8.53
C ALA A 92 -3.44 1.78 -9.49
N PRO A 93 -2.21 1.33 -9.79
CA PRO A 93 -1.99 0.12 -10.58
C PRO A 93 -2.55 -1.16 -9.95
N LEU A 94 -2.53 -1.31 -8.62
CA LEU A 94 -3.13 -2.47 -7.93
C LEU A 94 -4.66 -2.52 -8.09
N ALA A 95 -5.30 -1.36 -8.16
CA ALA A 95 -6.73 -1.22 -8.40
C ALA A 95 -7.09 -1.18 -9.91
N ASP A 96 -6.17 -1.54 -10.80
CA ASP A 96 -6.32 -1.41 -12.27
C ASP A 96 -6.78 0.01 -12.70
N ASN A 97 -6.40 1.03 -11.92
CA ASN A 97 -6.80 2.43 -12.03
C ASN A 97 -8.33 2.68 -11.99
N ASP A 98 -9.09 1.74 -11.43
CA ASP A 98 -10.52 1.88 -11.23
C ASP A 98 -10.81 2.85 -10.08
N ARG A 99 -11.52 3.94 -10.42
CA ARG A 99 -11.81 5.01 -9.47
C ARG A 99 -12.70 4.53 -8.32
N ALA A 100 -13.69 3.69 -8.59
CA ALA A 100 -14.60 3.20 -7.56
C ALA A 100 -13.86 2.33 -6.53
N THR A 101 -12.98 1.46 -7.00
CA THR A 101 -12.10 0.65 -6.14
C THR A 101 -11.16 1.51 -5.30
N LEU A 102 -10.56 2.55 -5.91
CA LEU A 102 -9.67 3.46 -5.18
C LEU A 102 -10.40 4.25 -4.10
N GLU A 103 -11.60 4.74 -4.40
CA GLU A 103 -12.43 5.44 -3.42
C GLU A 103 -12.88 4.50 -2.29
N LEU A 104 -13.26 3.26 -2.62
CA LEU A 104 -13.62 2.26 -1.61
C LEU A 104 -12.46 1.95 -0.67
N LEU A 105 -11.26 1.68 -1.19
CA LEU A 105 -10.09 1.39 -0.37
C LEU A 105 -9.71 2.58 0.53
N ASN A 106 -9.76 3.80 0.01
CA ASN A 106 -9.51 5.00 0.80
C ASN A 106 -10.61 5.22 1.85
N ALA A 107 -11.89 5.01 1.50
CA ALA A 107 -12.99 5.11 2.45
C ALA A 107 -12.84 4.11 3.60
N LEU A 108 -12.40 2.88 3.32
CA LEU A 108 -12.08 1.89 4.36
C LEU A 108 -10.92 2.37 5.23
N MET A 109 -9.79 2.79 4.65
CA MET A 109 -8.64 3.29 5.41
C MET A 109 -9.00 4.48 6.32
N LEU A 110 -9.84 5.40 5.85
CA LEU A 110 -10.22 6.61 6.58
C LEU A 110 -11.34 6.39 7.61
N SER A 111 -12.08 5.27 7.53
CA SER A 111 -13.21 4.99 8.43
C SER A 111 -12.91 3.92 9.49
N LEU A 112 -11.85 3.14 9.30
CA LEU A 112 -11.41 2.16 10.29
C LEU A 112 -10.74 2.84 11.51
N PRO A 113 -10.94 2.33 12.73
CA PRO A 113 -10.29 2.88 13.92
C PRO A 113 -8.76 2.89 13.83
N GLY A 114 -8.18 4.08 13.83
CA GLY A 114 -6.75 4.28 13.70
C GLY A 114 -6.43 5.63 13.06
N THR A 115 -5.14 5.90 12.95
CA THR A 115 -4.62 7.08 12.27
C THR A 115 -4.23 6.72 10.83
N PRO A 116 -4.87 7.30 9.81
CA PRO A 116 -4.59 6.98 8.42
C PRO A 116 -3.26 7.59 7.93
N ILE A 117 -2.52 6.83 7.15
CA ILE A 117 -1.28 7.26 6.48
C ILE A 117 -1.47 7.16 4.97
N ILE A 118 -1.41 8.31 4.32
CA ILE A 118 -1.45 8.41 2.86
C ILE A 118 -0.01 8.39 2.36
N TYR A 119 0.32 7.42 1.51
CA TYR A 119 1.60 7.44 0.82
C TYR A 119 1.57 8.51 -0.26
N VAL A 120 2.58 9.37 -0.23
CA VAL A 120 2.67 10.51 -1.15
C VAL A 120 2.43 10.06 -2.59
N ARG A 121 1.67 10.89 -3.30
CA ARG A 121 1.30 10.75 -4.72
C ARG A 121 0.17 9.75 -5.00
N ASP A 122 -0.28 8.97 -4.02
CA ASP A 122 -1.47 8.13 -4.19
C ASP A 122 -2.75 8.98 -4.27
N GLU A 123 -2.75 10.19 -3.72
CA GLU A 123 -3.85 11.16 -3.80
C GLU A 123 -4.16 11.64 -5.23
N ILE A 124 -3.16 11.61 -6.13
CA ILE A 124 -3.31 11.91 -7.56
C ILE A 124 -3.33 10.64 -8.44
N GLY A 125 -3.34 9.44 -7.82
CA GLY A 125 -3.39 8.17 -8.54
C GLY A 125 -2.10 7.84 -9.30
N MET A 126 -0.92 8.19 -8.77
CA MET A 126 0.34 7.89 -9.47
C MET A 126 0.56 6.39 -9.71
N GLY A 127 1.20 6.10 -10.84
CA GLY A 127 1.57 4.75 -11.27
C GLY A 127 2.89 4.26 -10.69
N ASP A 128 3.32 3.09 -11.16
CA ASP A 128 4.61 2.50 -10.82
C ASP A 128 5.43 2.14 -12.07
N ASN A 129 6.72 1.92 -11.87
CA ASN A 129 7.60 1.35 -12.89
C ASN A 129 8.31 0.10 -12.35
N VAL A 130 7.71 -1.07 -12.56
CA VAL A 130 8.24 -2.39 -12.12
C VAL A 130 9.56 -2.80 -12.78
N TYR A 131 10.04 -2.05 -13.79
CA TYR A 131 11.32 -2.30 -14.43
C TYR A 131 12.49 -1.65 -13.68
N LEU A 132 12.21 -0.69 -12.79
CA LEU A 132 13.20 -0.12 -11.88
C LEU A 132 13.60 -1.17 -10.83
N GLY A 133 14.89 -1.20 -10.51
CA GLY A 133 15.47 -2.16 -9.56
C GLY A 133 14.87 -2.05 -8.16
N ASP A 134 14.84 -3.17 -7.43
CA ASP A 134 14.30 -3.25 -6.07
C ASP A 134 12.87 -2.66 -5.99
N ARG A 135 12.63 -1.73 -5.06
CA ARG A 135 11.36 -1.03 -4.81
C ARG A 135 11.28 0.35 -5.46
N ASN A 136 12.27 0.72 -6.27
CA ASN A 136 12.35 2.07 -6.84
C ASN A 136 11.16 2.40 -7.76
N GLY A 137 10.47 1.37 -8.28
CA GLY A 137 9.25 1.52 -9.08
C GLY A 137 8.12 2.29 -8.41
N VAL A 138 8.02 2.28 -7.08
CA VAL A 138 6.99 3.03 -6.32
C VAL A 138 7.52 4.37 -5.76
N ARG A 139 8.78 4.70 -6.07
CA ARG A 139 9.55 5.85 -5.54
C ARG A 139 9.90 6.87 -6.63
N THR A 140 9.22 6.83 -7.78
CA THR A 140 9.39 7.81 -8.85
C THR A 140 9.07 9.24 -8.36
N PRO A 141 9.66 10.28 -8.99
CA PRO A 141 9.44 11.66 -8.56
C PRO A 141 7.98 12.11 -8.65
N MET A 142 7.59 13.11 -7.86
CA MET A 142 6.21 13.65 -7.84
C MET A 142 5.84 14.34 -9.16
N GLN A 143 4.61 14.09 -9.62
CA GLN A 143 4.05 14.68 -10.83
C GLN A 143 3.24 15.94 -10.52
N TRP A 144 3.91 17.09 -10.43
CA TRP A 144 3.30 18.38 -10.10
C TRP A 144 2.53 19.02 -11.26
N SER A 145 3.01 18.83 -12.49
CA SER A 145 2.43 19.45 -13.69
C SER A 145 2.73 18.61 -14.94
N TYR A 146 2.28 19.09 -16.09
CA TYR A 146 2.60 18.52 -17.39
C TYR A 146 3.94 19.03 -17.98
N ASP A 147 4.67 19.87 -17.25
CA ASP A 147 5.95 20.42 -17.70
C ASP A 147 7.06 19.35 -17.69
N ARG A 148 8.26 19.75 -18.14
CA ARG A 148 9.47 18.90 -18.11
C ARG A 148 9.64 18.25 -16.73
N ASN A 149 9.93 16.94 -16.72
CA ASN A 149 10.08 16.13 -15.50
C ASN A 149 8.86 16.21 -14.57
N ALA A 150 7.66 16.37 -15.15
CA ALA A 150 6.40 16.59 -14.44
C ALA A 150 6.45 17.75 -13.43
N GLY A 151 7.26 18.79 -13.70
CA GLY A 151 7.47 19.92 -12.80
C GLY A 151 8.29 19.58 -11.55
N PHE A 152 8.89 18.39 -11.44
CA PHE A 152 9.72 18.01 -10.30
C PHE A 152 11.08 18.71 -10.29
N SER A 153 11.69 18.91 -11.46
CA SER A 153 13.03 19.48 -11.59
C SER A 153 13.25 20.08 -12.98
N THR A 154 14.05 21.14 -13.06
CA THR A 154 14.48 21.76 -14.33
C THR A 154 15.73 21.13 -14.93
N ALA A 155 16.39 20.22 -14.19
CA ALA A 155 17.61 19.52 -14.63
C ALA A 155 17.38 18.69 -15.89
N ASP A 156 18.48 18.29 -16.55
CA ASP A 156 18.40 17.39 -17.68
C ASP A 156 17.91 16.00 -17.26
N ASN A 157 17.09 15.36 -18.09
CA ASN A 157 16.44 14.08 -17.75
C ASN A 157 17.48 13.00 -17.40
N GLU A 158 18.64 13.03 -18.05
CA GLU A 158 19.76 12.10 -17.79
C GLU A 158 20.46 12.35 -16.45
N GLN A 159 20.28 13.54 -15.86
CA GLN A 159 20.83 13.92 -14.56
C GLN A 159 19.87 13.60 -13.41
N LEU A 160 18.65 13.16 -13.71
CA LEU A 160 17.70 12.74 -12.68
C LEU A 160 18.13 11.41 -12.06
N TYR A 161 17.99 11.33 -10.74
CA TYR A 161 18.25 10.10 -9.99
C TYR A 161 17.34 8.93 -10.41
N SER A 162 16.10 9.24 -10.78
CA SER A 162 15.09 8.27 -11.19
C SER A 162 14.22 8.88 -12.30
N PRO A 163 13.77 8.08 -13.29
CA PRO A 163 12.85 8.57 -14.31
C PRO A 163 11.50 8.98 -13.71
N VAL A 164 10.88 9.97 -14.37
CA VAL A 164 9.51 10.43 -14.10
C VAL A 164 8.55 9.70 -15.01
#